data_AF-A0A2G5U5Y7-F1
#
_entry.id   AF-A0A2G5U5Y7-F1
#
_cell.length_a   1.000
_cell.length_b   1.000
_cell.length_c   1.000
_cell.angle_alpha   90.00
_cell.angle_beta   90.00
_cell.angle_gamma   90.00
#
_symmetry.space_group_name_H-M   'P 1'
#
loop_
_entity.id
_entity.type
_entity.pdbx_description
1 polymer ?
#
loop_
_entity_poly.entity_id
_entity_poly.type
_entity_poly.pdbx_seq_one_letter_code
_entity_poly.pdbx_strand_id
1 'polypeptide(L)'
;MAKNYPSFIVDAFTSKSFAGNPAAVCLIPQVLKDEEYLKIAAEFNLSETAFPVPIGPFDFKQCSQFSLRWFTPKTEVPLCGHATLATSHVLFNEIGNVNTEIKFDTQSGVLIVKKDESGNVEMDFPEYDLTSIKFNDMPNPLHGILSEFEAPPFLLNIIKCAVPAEVSFSSLIHKKLVSDVN
;
A
#
# COMPACT_ATOMS: atom_id res chain seq x y z
N MET A 1 -9.54 17.67 26.84
CA MET A 1 -10.29 16.64 26.07
C MET A 1 -9.30 15.95 25.14
N ALA A 2 -9.45 14.64 24.92
CA ALA A 2 -8.63 13.94 23.94
C ALA A 2 -8.86 14.53 22.54
N LYS A 3 -7.82 14.58 21.70
CA LYS A 3 -7.95 15.01 20.30
C LYS A 3 -8.75 13.94 19.55
N ASN A 4 -9.72 14.36 18.73
CA ASN A 4 -10.55 13.47 17.92
C ASN A 4 -10.14 13.61 16.46
N TYR A 5 -9.81 12.49 15.82
CA TYR A 5 -9.47 12.43 14.40
C TYR A 5 -10.41 11.45 13.69
N PRO A 6 -10.88 11.77 12.47
CA PRO A 6 -11.66 10.82 11.68
C PRO A 6 -10.83 9.59 11.28
N SER A 7 -11.45 8.43 11.36
CA SER A 7 -10.89 7.16 10.90
C SER A 7 -11.95 6.37 10.14
N PHE A 8 -11.52 5.66 9.10
CA PHE A 8 -12.37 4.87 8.21
C PHE A 8 -11.85 3.44 8.12
N ILE A 9 -12.74 2.47 7.95
CA ILE A 9 -12.39 1.10 7.55
C ILE A 9 -12.98 0.91 6.16
N VAL A 10 -12.12 0.57 5.19
CA VAL A 10 -12.49 0.45 3.79
C VAL A 10 -12.01 -0.89 3.25
N ASP A 11 -12.93 -1.60 2.61
CA ASP A 11 -12.65 -2.85 1.91
C ASP A 11 -12.19 -2.55 0.47
N ALA A 12 -10.90 -2.75 0.18
CA ALA A 12 -10.36 -2.55 -1.16
C ALA A 12 -10.72 -3.72 -2.10
N PHE A 13 -10.77 -3.43 -3.40
CA PHE A 13 -11.06 -4.40 -4.49
C PHE A 13 -12.46 -5.03 -4.45
N THR A 14 -13.42 -4.38 -3.82
CA THR A 14 -14.81 -4.87 -3.74
C THR A 14 -15.81 -3.71 -3.80
N SER A 15 -17.04 -4.01 -4.21
CA SER A 15 -18.22 -3.16 -4.04
C SER A 15 -19.21 -3.69 -3.00
N LYS A 16 -18.88 -4.83 -2.37
CA LYS A 16 -19.67 -5.48 -1.32
C LYS A 16 -18.92 -5.39 0.01
N SER A 17 -19.62 -5.04 1.08
CA SER A 17 -19.08 -5.06 2.44
C SER A 17 -18.62 -6.46 2.85
N PHE A 18 -17.57 -6.53 3.67
CA PHE A 18 -17.00 -7.77 4.20
C PHE A 18 -16.40 -8.70 3.14
N ALA A 19 -16.00 -8.13 2.01
CA ALA A 19 -15.27 -8.82 0.94
C ALA A 19 -14.02 -8.01 0.58
N GLY A 20 -13.11 -8.55 -0.23
CA GLY A 20 -11.89 -7.84 -0.60
C GLY A 20 -10.88 -7.75 0.54
N ASN A 21 -10.10 -6.67 0.60
CA ASN A 21 -9.02 -6.51 1.58
C ASN A 21 -9.24 -5.27 2.47
N PRO A 22 -9.54 -5.44 3.77
CA PRO A 22 -9.85 -4.33 4.66
C PRO A 22 -8.60 -3.54 5.05
N ALA A 23 -8.67 -2.21 5.01
CA ALA A 23 -7.66 -1.32 5.55
C ALA A 23 -8.28 -0.21 6.38
N ALA A 24 -7.61 0.16 7.48
CA ALA A 24 -7.95 1.36 8.23
C ALA A 24 -7.26 2.59 7.61
N VAL A 25 -7.93 3.74 7.59
CA VAL A 25 -7.38 5.02 7.14
C VAL A 25 -7.60 6.05 8.23
N CYS A 26 -6.53 6.65 8.76
CA CYS A 26 -6.59 7.62 9.86
C CYS A 26 -6.17 9.01 9.41
N LEU A 27 -7.07 9.99 9.51
CA LEU A 27 -6.85 11.36 9.05
C LEU A 27 -6.29 12.25 10.16
N ILE A 28 -5.00 12.06 10.44
CA ILE A 28 -4.24 12.82 11.43
C ILE A 28 -3.36 13.84 10.68
N PRO A 29 -3.64 15.15 10.71
CA PRO A 29 -2.99 16.15 9.86
C PRO A 29 -1.59 16.55 10.38
N GLN A 30 -0.85 15.61 10.94
CA GLN A 30 0.47 15.83 11.53
C GLN A 30 1.27 14.52 11.56
N VAL A 31 2.58 14.64 11.44
CA VAL A 31 3.50 13.52 11.63
C VAL A 31 3.52 13.14 13.11
N LEU A 32 3.40 11.84 13.38
CA LEU A 32 3.49 11.25 14.72
C LEU A 32 4.85 10.58 14.93
N LYS A 33 5.14 10.19 16.17
CA LYS A 33 6.25 9.27 16.44
C LYS A 33 5.86 7.86 15.95
N ASP A 34 6.84 7.07 15.52
CA ASP A 34 6.61 5.71 15.02
C ASP A 34 5.87 4.81 16.03
N GLU A 35 6.15 4.95 17.32
CA GLU A 35 5.45 4.25 18.39
C GLU A 35 3.95 4.59 18.46
N GLU A 36 3.56 5.81 18.11
CA GLU A 36 2.16 6.23 18.12
C GLU A 36 1.42 5.64 16.91
N TYR A 37 2.05 5.64 15.73
CA TYR A 37 1.50 4.95 14.55
C TYR A 37 1.27 3.46 14.83
N LEU A 38 2.26 2.78 15.43
CA LEU A 38 2.16 1.37 15.80
C LEU A 38 1.05 1.10 16.82
N LYS A 39 0.90 1.94 17.84
CA LYS A 39 -0.19 1.81 18.83
C LYS A 39 -1.56 1.94 18.18
N ILE A 40 -1.73 2.91 17.28
CA ILE A 40 -3.00 3.10 16.56
C ILE A 40 -3.27 1.90 15.64
N ALA A 41 -2.28 1.44 14.87
CA ALA A 41 -2.43 0.29 13.99
C ALA A 41 -2.75 -1.00 14.77
N ALA A 42 -2.14 -1.18 15.95
CA ALA A 42 -2.43 -2.29 16.85
C ALA A 42 -3.86 -2.22 17.44
N GLU A 43 -4.37 -1.02 17.71
CA GLU A 43 -5.76 -0.83 18.18
C GLU A 43 -6.78 -1.24 17.11
N PHE A 44 -6.54 -0.91 15.83
CA PHE A 44 -7.40 -1.35 14.73
C PHE A 44 -7.29 -2.85 14.45
N ASN A 45 -6.11 -3.44 14.61
CA ASN A 45 -5.83 -4.86 14.40
C ASN A 45 -6.29 -5.40 13.02
N LEU A 46 -6.18 -4.57 11.98
CA LEU A 46 -6.36 -4.95 10.58
C LEU A 46 -5.01 -5.31 9.93
N SER A 47 -5.02 -5.76 8.67
CA SER A 47 -3.80 -6.07 7.93
C SER A 47 -2.90 -4.82 7.84
N GLU A 48 -3.48 -3.68 7.45
CA GLU A 48 -2.77 -2.41 7.39
C GLU A 48 -3.64 -1.22 7.84
N THR A 49 -3.01 -0.26 8.49
CA THR A 49 -3.53 1.07 8.79
C THR A 49 -2.71 2.11 8.04
N ALA A 50 -3.38 2.93 7.24
CA ALA A 50 -2.79 3.99 6.43
C ALA A 50 -2.94 5.36 7.10
N PHE A 51 -1.88 6.17 7.00
CA PHE A 51 -1.82 7.51 7.58
C PHE A 51 -1.40 8.54 6.52
N PRO A 52 -2.37 9.10 5.76
CA PRO A 52 -2.09 10.25 4.90
C PRO A 52 -1.89 11.52 5.75
N VAL A 53 -0.83 12.26 5.46
CA VAL A 53 -0.54 13.58 6.06
C VAL A 53 -0.41 14.61 4.93
N PRO A 54 -1.24 15.67 4.89
CA PRO A 54 -1.16 16.69 3.85
C PRO A 54 0.23 17.36 3.79
N ILE A 55 0.79 17.50 2.59
CA ILE A 55 2.01 18.27 2.31
C ILE A 55 1.59 19.60 1.68
N GLY A 56 1.92 20.71 2.35
CA GLY A 56 1.48 22.04 1.93
C GLY A 56 0.22 22.47 2.70
N PRO A 57 -0.92 22.79 2.05
CA PRO A 57 -2.14 23.14 2.76
C PRO A 57 -2.54 22.03 3.73
N PHE A 58 -2.71 22.35 5.02
CA PHE A 58 -3.13 21.41 6.06
C PHE A 58 -4.65 21.09 5.98
N ASP A 59 -5.14 20.79 4.78
CA ASP A 59 -6.55 20.52 4.48
C ASP A 59 -6.66 19.31 3.54
N PHE A 60 -7.28 18.23 4.04
CA PHE A 60 -7.53 17.02 3.28
C PHE A 60 -8.46 17.19 2.07
N LYS A 61 -9.24 18.29 1.99
CA LYS A 61 -10.14 18.55 0.85
C LYS A 61 -9.46 19.24 -0.33
N GLN A 62 -8.43 20.03 -0.07
CA GLN A 62 -7.78 20.87 -1.10
C GLN A 62 -6.37 20.39 -1.44
N CYS A 63 -5.71 19.71 -0.51
CA CYS A 63 -4.35 19.22 -0.73
C CYS A 63 -4.33 18.12 -1.81
N SER A 64 -3.38 18.22 -2.74
CA SER A 64 -3.17 17.24 -3.81
C SER A 64 -1.94 16.36 -3.59
N GLN A 65 -1.18 16.60 -2.51
CA GLN A 65 0.04 15.84 -2.21
C GLN A 65 0.09 15.48 -0.73
N PHE A 66 0.28 14.21 -0.41
CA PHE A 66 0.29 13.73 0.97
C PHE A 66 1.53 12.87 1.21
N SER A 67 2.13 12.95 2.39
CA SER A 67 2.96 11.86 2.86
C SER A 67 2.05 10.69 3.21
N LEU A 68 2.41 9.46 2.82
CA LEU A 68 1.63 8.28 3.13
C LEU A 68 2.54 7.20 3.73
N ARG A 69 2.16 6.75 4.92
CA ARG A 69 2.79 5.65 5.64
C ARG A 69 1.75 4.58 5.96
N TRP A 70 2.19 3.32 6.01
CA TRP A 70 1.32 2.20 6.34
C TRP A 70 1.96 1.35 7.43
N PHE A 71 1.13 0.93 8.37
CA PHE A 71 1.55 0.12 9.49
C PHE A 71 0.66 -1.10 9.60
N THR A 72 1.30 -2.25 9.72
CA THR A 72 0.66 -3.43 10.33
C THR A 72 0.59 -3.21 11.84
N PRO A 73 -0.09 -4.08 12.60
CA PRO A 73 -0.07 -4.02 14.07
C PRO A 73 1.33 -4.11 14.71
N LYS A 74 2.36 -4.49 13.96
CA LYS A 74 3.71 -4.79 14.48
C LYS A 74 4.84 -3.98 13.85
N THR A 75 4.67 -3.49 12.63
CA THR A 75 5.73 -2.81 11.87
C THR A 75 5.17 -1.90 10.79
N GLU A 76 5.92 -0.87 10.42
CA GLU A 76 5.73 -0.14 9.18
C GLU A 76 6.02 -1.04 7.97
N VAL A 77 5.28 -0.85 6.88
CA VAL A 77 5.55 -1.48 5.59
C VAL A 77 5.88 -0.42 4.54
N PRO A 78 6.87 -0.65 3.66
CA PRO A 78 7.37 0.38 2.75
C PRO A 78 6.44 0.67 1.56
N LEU A 79 5.51 -0.24 1.25
CA LEU A 79 4.53 -0.12 0.18
C LEU A 79 3.30 -0.98 0.50
N CYS A 80 2.10 -0.41 0.35
CA CYS A 80 0.85 -1.17 0.44
C CYS A 80 -0.22 -0.65 -0.54
N GLY A 81 -0.47 -1.38 -1.62
CA GLY A 81 -1.38 -0.98 -2.70
C GLY A 81 -2.85 -0.91 -2.29
N HIS A 82 -3.38 -1.95 -1.65
CA HIS A 82 -4.81 -1.97 -1.26
C HIS A 82 -5.14 -0.89 -0.22
N ALA A 83 -4.24 -0.64 0.74
CA ALA A 83 -4.38 0.45 1.70
C ALA A 83 -4.18 1.83 1.06
N THR A 84 -3.40 1.93 -0.03
CA THR A 84 -3.35 3.14 -0.85
C THR A 84 -4.68 3.39 -1.56
N LEU A 85 -5.26 2.38 -2.21
CA LEU A 85 -6.58 2.49 -2.84
C LEU A 85 -7.68 2.87 -1.84
N ALA A 86 -7.68 2.25 -0.66
CA ALA A 86 -8.56 2.61 0.45
C ALA A 86 -8.39 4.09 0.85
N THR A 87 -7.14 4.55 0.99
CA THR A 87 -6.83 5.95 1.32
C THR A 87 -7.34 6.90 0.24
N SER A 88 -7.10 6.60 -1.03
CA SER A 88 -7.58 7.38 -2.16
C SER A 88 -9.11 7.47 -2.19
N HIS A 89 -9.79 6.35 -1.95
CA HIS A 89 -11.24 6.31 -1.86
C HIS A 89 -11.77 7.24 -0.75
N VAL A 90 -11.16 7.18 0.45
CA VAL A 90 -11.52 8.06 1.56
C VAL A 90 -11.31 9.53 1.19
N LEU A 91 -10.16 9.89 0.62
CA LEU A 91 -9.87 11.28 0.26
C LEU A 91 -10.84 11.79 -0.81
N PHE A 92 -11.08 11.02 -1.87
CA PHE A 92 -11.93 11.46 -2.97
C PHE A 92 -13.43 11.45 -2.66
N ASN A 93 -13.93 10.43 -1.97
CA ASN A 93 -15.37 10.19 -1.84
C ASN A 93 -15.91 10.56 -0.46
N GLU A 94 -15.23 10.16 0.62
CA GLU A 94 -15.69 10.43 1.99
C GLU A 94 -15.38 11.85 2.43
N ILE A 95 -14.17 12.32 2.12
CA ILE A 95 -13.74 13.69 2.42
C ILE A 95 -14.18 14.68 1.33
N GLY A 96 -14.36 14.19 0.10
CA GLY A 96 -14.72 15.03 -1.03
C GLY A 96 -13.57 15.95 -1.46
N ASN A 97 -12.36 15.41 -1.52
CA ASN A 97 -11.21 16.13 -2.07
C ASN A 97 -11.50 16.55 -3.51
N VAL A 98 -11.24 17.83 -3.81
CA VAL A 98 -11.64 18.47 -5.07
C VAL A 98 -10.69 18.17 -6.23
N ASN A 99 -9.50 17.62 -5.96
CA ASN A 99 -8.53 17.28 -6.98
C ASN A 99 -8.97 16.01 -7.73
N THR A 100 -8.54 15.91 -9.00
CA THR A 100 -8.72 14.71 -9.82
C THR A 100 -7.50 13.78 -9.78
N GLU A 101 -6.38 14.28 -9.27
CA GLU A 101 -5.13 13.55 -9.07
C GLU A 101 -4.59 13.83 -7.67
N ILE A 102 -4.14 12.78 -6.98
CA ILE A 102 -3.44 12.87 -5.69
C ILE A 102 -2.09 12.17 -5.81
N LYS A 103 -1.06 12.78 -5.24
CA LYS A 103 0.29 12.22 -5.12
C LYS A 103 0.57 11.82 -3.68
N PHE A 104 1.10 10.62 -3.50
CA PHE A 104 1.54 10.11 -2.22
C PHE A 104 3.07 10.01 -2.19
N ASP A 105 3.70 10.74 -1.29
CA ASP A 105 5.13 10.64 -0.99
C ASP A 105 5.34 9.51 0.04
N THR A 106 5.97 8.42 -0.40
CA THR A 106 6.09 7.18 0.37
C THR A 106 7.56 6.72 0.44
N GLN A 107 7.88 5.74 1.30
CA GLN A 107 9.24 5.18 1.35
C GLN A 107 9.67 4.50 0.04
N SER A 108 8.70 4.06 -0.77
CA SER A 108 8.95 3.39 -2.05
C SER A 108 8.87 4.36 -3.25
N GLY A 109 8.90 5.67 -2.99
CA GLY A 109 8.77 6.72 -4.01
C GLY A 109 7.37 7.32 -4.09
N VAL A 110 7.13 8.11 -5.12
CA VAL A 110 5.85 8.80 -5.32
C VAL A 110 4.87 7.86 -6.01
N LEU A 111 3.70 7.68 -5.41
CA LEU A 111 2.57 6.97 -6.00
C LEU A 111 1.53 7.99 -6.49
N ILE A 112 0.99 7.79 -7.68
CA ILE A 112 0.01 8.69 -8.29
C ILE A 112 -1.32 7.94 -8.39
N VAL A 113 -2.38 8.58 -7.90
CA VAL A 113 -3.74 8.08 -8.03
C VAL A 113 -4.62 9.12 -8.71
N LYS A 114 -5.50 8.65 -9.59
CA LYS A 114 -6.43 9.49 -10.34
C LYS A 114 -7.84 9.03 -10.10
N LYS A 115 -8.78 9.97 -10.15
CA LYS A 115 -10.20 9.69 -10.15
C LYS A 115 -10.75 9.94 -11.54
N ASP A 116 -11.43 8.94 -12.12
CA ASP A 116 -12.13 9.10 -13.39
C ASP A 116 -13.47 9.84 -13.21
N GLU A 117 -14.13 10.18 -14.33
CA GLU A 117 -15.45 10.84 -14.31
C GLU A 117 -16.56 9.97 -13.70
N SER A 118 -16.35 8.66 -13.62
CA SER A 118 -17.28 7.68 -13.03
C SER A 118 -17.06 7.49 -11.52
N GLY A 119 -16.04 8.12 -10.93
CA GLY A 119 -15.69 8.00 -9.52
C GLY A 119 -14.81 6.79 -9.19
N ASN A 120 -14.32 6.05 -10.18
CA ASN A 120 -13.35 4.98 -9.95
C ASN A 120 -11.98 5.58 -9.64
N VAL A 121 -11.22 4.85 -8.81
CA VAL A 121 -9.85 5.20 -8.45
C VAL A 121 -8.89 4.35 -9.27
N GLU A 122 -8.06 5.01 -10.06
CA GLU A 122 -6.95 4.42 -10.78
C GLU A 122 -5.65 4.72 -10.06
N MET A 123 -4.74 3.74 -9.99
CA MET A 123 -3.44 3.88 -9.35
C MET A 123 -2.37 3.38 -10.29
N ASP A 124 -1.42 4.26 -10.61
CA ASP A 124 -0.27 3.91 -11.45
C ASP A 124 0.78 3.22 -10.57
N PHE A 125 1.00 1.94 -10.80
CA PHE A 125 2.17 1.23 -10.29
C PHE A 125 3.30 1.31 -11.32
N PRO A 126 4.57 1.32 -10.89
CA PRO A 126 5.66 1.22 -11.84
C PRO A 126 5.52 -0.10 -12.61
N GLU A 127 5.66 -0.03 -13.92
CA GLU A 127 5.72 -1.22 -14.77
C GLU A 127 7.01 -1.97 -14.45
N TYR A 128 6.87 -3.22 -14.00
CA TYR A 128 8.00 -4.11 -13.78
C TYR A 128 7.86 -5.29 -14.73
N ASP A 129 8.87 -5.51 -15.56
CA ASP A 129 8.99 -6.72 -16.34
C ASP A 129 9.17 -7.91 -15.40
N LEU A 130 8.06 -8.59 -15.12
CA LEU A 130 8.04 -9.91 -14.49
C LEU A 130 8.62 -10.90 -15.49
N THR A 131 9.94 -10.99 -15.56
CA THR A 131 10.60 -11.97 -16.41
C THR A 131 10.66 -13.36 -15.76
N SER A 132 10.20 -13.51 -14.50
CA SER A 132 10.50 -14.69 -13.67
C SER A 132 9.76 -14.78 -12.33
N ILE A 133 9.42 -15.99 -11.88
CA ILE A 133 8.89 -16.30 -10.54
C ILE A 133 9.54 -17.60 -10.06
N LYS A 134 10.07 -17.61 -8.83
CA LYS A 134 10.67 -18.81 -8.21
C LYS A 134 9.65 -19.54 -7.33
N PHE A 135 9.54 -20.85 -7.49
CA PHE A 135 8.67 -21.71 -6.68
C PHE A 135 9.53 -22.53 -5.71
N ASN A 136 9.19 -22.55 -4.43
CA ASN A 136 9.92 -23.35 -3.45
C ASN A 136 9.57 -24.83 -3.62
N ASP A 137 10.59 -25.69 -3.61
CA ASP A 137 10.48 -27.15 -3.60
C ASP A 137 9.71 -27.78 -4.78
N MET A 138 9.53 -27.03 -5.87
CA MET A 138 8.94 -27.54 -7.11
C MET A 138 9.59 -26.86 -8.33
N PRO A 139 9.82 -27.60 -9.45
CA PRO A 139 10.25 -27.00 -10.69
C PRO A 139 9.24 -25.94 -11.13
N ASN A 140 9.72 -24.79 -11.62
CA ASN A 140 8.87 -23.71 -12.11
C ASN A 140 7.79 -24.23 -13.09
N PRO A 141 6.50 -24.28 -12.69
CA PRO A 141 5.42 -24.79 -13.52
C PRO A 141 5.13 -23.88 -14.74
N LEU A 142 5.73 -22.70 -14.77
CA LEU A 142 5.62 -21.69 -15.82
C LEU A 142 6.95 -21.50 -16.58
N HIS A 143 7.86 -22.48 -16.56
CA HIS A 143 9.21 -22.40 -17.16
C HIS A 143 9.23 -21.96 -18.64
N GLY A 144 8.13 -22.13 -19.38
CA GLY A 144 7.97 -21.65 -20.77
C GLY A 144 7.47 -20.21 -20.93
N ILE A 145 7.10 -19.53 -19.84
CA ILE A 145 6.52 -18.18 -19.81
C ILE A 145 7.36 -17.24 -18.94
N LEU A 146 7.92 -17.74 -17.83
CA LEU A 146 8.68 -16.99 -16.84
C LEU A 146 9.97 -17.74 -16.49
N SER A 147 11.11 -17.06 -16.51
CA SER A 147 12.43 -17.56 -16.10
C SER A 147 12.52 -17.70 -14.56
N GLU A 148 13.68 -17.99 -13.98
CA GLU A 148 13.93 -17.79 -12.53
C GLU A 148 15.06 -16.78 -12.30
N PHE A 149 14.87 -15.75 -11.48
CA PHE A 149 15.92 -14.83 -10.99
C PHE A 149 15.56 -14.24 -9.61
N GLU A 150 16.54 -13.57 -9.00
CA GLU A 150 16.35 -12.84 -7.74
C GLU A 150 15.57 -11.53 -7.94
N ALA A 151 14.28 -11.56 -7.65
CA ALA A 151 13.46 -10.36 -7.66
C ALA A 151 13.90 -9.37 -6.55
N PRO A 152 13.89 -8.06 -6.81
CA PRO A 152 14.09 -7.06 -5.78
C PRO A 152 13.04 -7.20 -4.65
N PRO A 153 13.40 -6.95 -3.37
CA PRO A 153 12.47 -7.12 -2.25
C PRO A 153 11.14 -6.37 -2.39
N PHE A 154 11.11 -5.24 -3.10
CA PHE A 154 9.88 -4.46 -3.31
C PHE A 154 8.86 -5.15 -4.21
N LEU A 155 9.28 -6.04 -5.13
CA LEU A 155 8.39 -6.72 -6.06
C LEU A 155 7.46 -7.70 -5.31
N LEU A 156 7.97 -8.35 -4.25
CA LEU A 156 7.15 -9.15 -3.35
C LEU A 156 6.04 -8.32 -2.70
N ASN A 157 6.34 -7.07 -2.32
CA ASN A 157 5.33 -6.19 -1.72
C ASN A 157 4.24 -5.86 -2.75
N ILE A 158 4.59 -5.59 -4.01
CA ILE A 158 3.62 -5.37 -5.10
C ILE A 158 2.73 -6.61 -5.29
N ILE A 159 3.33 -7.80 -5.37
CA ILE A 159 2.59 -9.05 -5.51
C ILE A 159 1.63 -9.27 -4.32
N LYS A 160 2.11 -9.09 -3.09
CA LYS A 160 1.26 -9.16 -1.89
C LYS A 160 0.12 -8.15 -1.87
N CYS A 161 0.29 -7.02 -2.56
CA CYS A 161 -0.77 -6.01 -2.68
C CYS A 161 -1.82 -6.37 -3.72
N ALA A 162 -1.43 -7.05 -4.80
CA ALA A 162 -2.30 -7.41 -5.92
C ALA A 162 -3.00 -8.76 -5.73
N VAL A 163 -2.45 -9.62 -4.88
CA VAL A 163 -2.97 -10.97 -4.68
C VAL A 163 -3.74 -11.04 -3.35
N PRO A 164 -5.01 -11.52 -3.36
CA PRO A 164 -5.82 -11.64 -2.15
C PRO A 164 -5.15 -12.55 -1.11
N ALA A 165 -5.47 -12.33 0.17
CA ALA A 165 -4.87 -13.00 1.32
C ALA A 165 -4.90 -14.54 1.29
N GLU A 166 -5.72 -15.14 0.43
CA GLU A 166 -5.85 -16.58 0.23
C GLU A 166 -4.71 -17.21 -0.60
N VAL A 167 -3.84 -16.40 -1.23
CA VAL A 167 -2.68 -16.93 -1.97
C VAL A 167 -1.39 -16.66 -1.18
N SER A 168 -0.87 -17.72 -0.57
CA SER A 168 0.37 -17.68 0.20
C SER A 168 1.60 -17.74 -0.71
N PHE A 169 2.39 -16.66 -0.77
CA PHE A 169 3.76 -16.69 -1.31
C PHE A 169 4.75 -17.03 -0.20
N SER A 170 5.42 -18.19 -0.31
CA SER A 170 6.21 -18.75 0.80
C SER A 170 7.58 -18.08 1.02
N SER A 171 8.18 -17.40 0.04
CA SER A 171 9.33 -16.49 0.24
C SER A 171 9.82 -15.85 -1.06
N LEU A 172 10.41 -14.65 -0.97
CA LEU A 172 11.36 -14.12 -1.96
C LEU A 172 12.75 -14.18 -1.29
N ILE A 173 13.64 -15.06 -1.73
CA ILE A 173 14.96 -15.22 -1.11
C ILE A 173 15.93 -14.22 -1.76
N HIS A 174 16.50 -13.33 -0.96
CA HIS A 174 17.61 -12.44 -1.33
C HIS A 174 18.93 -13.14 -1.00
N LYS A 175 19.69 -13.61 -2.00
CA LYS A 175 21.05 -14.09 -1.77
C LYS A 175 22.02 -13.03 -2.29
N LYS A 176 22.59 -12.27 -1.34
CA LYS A 176 23.72 -11.40 -1.61
C LYS A 176 24.81 -12.21 -2.32
N LEU A 177 25.04 -11.95 -3.60
CA LEU A 177 26.18 -12.51 -4.34
C LEU A 177 27.44 -11.97 -3.66
N VAL A 178 28.06 -12.79 -2.82
CA VAL A 178 29.43 -12.59 -2.40
C VAL A 178 30.26 -12.84 -3.66
N SER A 179 30.94 -11.79 -4.12
CA SER A 179 31.96 -11.86 -5.14
C SER A 179 33.13 -12.68 -4.59
N ASP A 180 33.15 -13.97 -4.88
CA ASP A 180 34.39 -14.74 -4.76
C ASP A 180 35.26 -14.37 -5.96
N VAL A 181 36.26 -13.55 -5.64
CA VAL A 181 37.47 -13.36 -6.43
C VAL A 181 38.15 -14.73 -6.58
N ASN A 182 38.30 -15.18 -7.83
CA ASN A 182 39.54 -15.73 -8.39
C ASN A 182 39.44 -15.79 -9.91
#